data_AF-A0A819IW35-F1
#
_entry.id   AF-A0A819IW35-F1
#
_cell.length_a   1.000
_cell.length_b   1.000
_cell.length_c   1.000
_cell.angle_alpha   90.00
_cell.angle_beta   90.00
_cell.angle_gamma   90.00
#
_symmetry.space_group_name_H-M   'P 1'
#
loop_
_entity.id
_entity.type
_entity.pdbx_description
1 polymer ?
#
loop_
_entity_poly.entity_id
_entity_poly.type
_entity_poly.pdbx_seq_one_letter_code
_entity_poly.pdbx_strand_id
1 'polypeptide(L)'
;WHYEYGVVNEKTWDQTLHGIRSNSSRIKGVLTNVPDPNNDLDRISIRYWLNFSDFYQWPHIIYYESIDDLIEKLISTDFRMISEKMKIYNKQVEKTVLKKWQHILNNIKQYSRKFR
;
A
#
# COMPACT_ATOMS: atom_id res chain seq x y z
N TRP A 1 -13.19 -15.21 12.16
CA TRP A 1 -12.37 -16.13 11.35
C TRP A 1 -10.93 -15.64 11.17
N HIS A 2 -10.58 -14.69 10.28
CA HIS A 2 -9.16 -14.38 10.00
C HIS A 2 -8.39 -13.80 11.20
N TYR A 3 -9.09 -13.13 12.13
CA TYR A 3 -8.53 -12.67 13.40
C TYR A 3 -8.33 -13.79 14.43
N GLU A 4 -9.23 -14.78 14.49
CA GLU A 4 -9.15 -15.90 15.45
C GLU A 4 -7.98 -16.83 15.12
N TYR A 5 -7.64 -16.94 13.83
CA TYR A 5 -6.56 -17.79 13.34
C TYR A 5 -5.25 -17.02 13.09
N GLY A 6 -5.20 -15.71 13.38
CA GLY A 6 -3.97 -14.91 13.25
C GLY A 6 -3.39 -14.85 11.82
N VAL A 7 -4.23 -15.01 10.80
CA VAL A 7 -3.80 -15.17 9.39
C VAL A 7 -3.17 -13.89 8.81
N VAL A 8 -3.27 -12.77 9.52
CA VAL A 8 -2.74 -11.47 9.07
C VAL A 8 -2.10 -10.70 10.25
N ASN A 9 -1.25 -11.36 11.03
CA ASN A 9 -0.54 -10.73 12.16
C ASN A 9 0.50 -9.69 11.69
N GLU A 10 0.93 -9.80 10.43
CA GLU A 10 1.84 -8.90 9.74
C GLU A 10 1.22 -7.54 9.38
N LYS A 11 -0.05 -7.31 9.76
CA LYS A 11 -0.73 -6.02 9.59
C LYS A 11 -0.05 -4.87 10.33
N THR A 12 0.54 -5.13 11.49
CA THR A 12 1.33 -4.14 12.22
C THR A 12 2.57 -4.80 12.82
N TRP A 13 3.68 -4.08 12.84
CA TRP A 13 4.89 -4.54 13.53
C TRP A 13 4.66 -4.81 15.01
N ASP A 14 3.73 -4.10 15.65
CA ASP A 14 3.39 -4.30 17.06
C ASP A 14 2.71 -5.66 17.30
N GLN A 15 1.80 -6.05 16.40
CA GLN A 15 1.15 -7.35 16.46
C GLN A 15 2.11 -8.48 16.07
N THR A 16 3.00 -8.24 15.10
CA THR A 16 4.01 -9.22 14.67
C THR A 16 5.05 -9.50 15.77
N LEU A 17 5.56 -8.43 16.41
CA LEU A 17 6.68 -8.54 17.36
C LEU A 17 6.24 -8.78 18.80
N HIS A 18 5.04 -8.31 19.17
CA HIS A 18 4.58 -8.33 20.56
C HIS A 18 3.23 -9.02 20.75
N GLY A 19 2.55 -9.43 19.68
CA GLY A 19 1.21 -10.02 19.74
C GLY A 19 0.12 -9.00 20.15
N ILE A 20 0.47 -7.73 20.26
CA ILE A 20 -0.45 -6.66 20.69
C ILE A 20 -1.08 -6.05 19.46
N ARG A 21 -2.41 -6.12 19.38
CA ARG A 21 -3.17 -5.42 18.35
C ARG A 21 -3.48 -4.00 18.83
N SER A 22 -2.89 -3.01 18.17
CA SER A 22 -3.33 -1.63 18.33
C SER A 22 -4.61 -1.38 17.53
N ASN A 23 -5.49 -0.53 18.06
CA ASN A 23 -6.69 -0.04 17.37
C ASN A 23 -6.49 1.35 16.77
N SER A 24 -5.26 1.87 16.77
CA SER A 24 -4.93 3.21 16.28
C SER A 24 -3.44 3.37 15.98
N SER A 25 -3.13 4.39 15.18
CA SER A 25 -1.82 4.94 14.97
C SER A 25 -1.27 5.55 16.25
N ARG A 26 0.02 5.32 16.53
CA ARG A 26 0.72 5.97 17.67
C ARG A 26 0.87 7.49 17.50
N ILE A 27 0.76 7.97 16.27
CA ILE A 27 0.90 9.38 15.90
C ILE A 27 -0.47 9.90 15.48
N LYS A 28 -0.86 11.06 16.01
CA LYS A 28 -2.12 11.73 15.63
C LYS A 28 -2.05 12.22 14.19
N GLY A 29 -3.15 12.05 13.46
CA GLY A 29 -3.31 12.58 12.10
C GLY A 29 -3.18 14.11 12.08
N VAL A 30 -2.67 14.63 10.96
CA VAL A 30 -2.54 16.08 10.73
C VAL A 30 -3.90 16.74 10.51
N LEU A 31 -4.84 16.01 9.90
CA LEU A 31 -6.19 16.47 9.62
C LEU A 31 -7.17 15.84 10.61
N THR A 32 -7.95 16.68 11.30
CA THR A 32 -8.89 16.26 12.37
C THR A 32 -10.12 15.52 11.86
N ASN A 33 -10.46 15.70 10.58
CA ASN A 33 -11.62 15.10 9.91
C ASN A 33 -11.25 13.86 9.06
N VAL A 34 -10.00 13.41 9.11
CA VAL A 34 -9.55 12.22 8.40
C VAL A 34 -9.44 11.08 9.42
N PRO A 35 -10.20 9.98 9.25
CA PRO A 35 -10.15 8.87 10.18
C PRO A 35 -8.80 8.15 10.12
N ASP A 36 -8.42 7.51 11.22
CA ASP A 36 -7.13 6.84 11.36
C ASP A 36 -6.99 5.68 10.36
N PRO A 37 -6.00 5.70 9.45
CA PRO A 37 -5.80 4.62 8.47
C PRO A 37 -5.46 3.27 9.08
N ASN A 38 -4.95 3.25 10.32
CA ASN A 38 -4.56 2.02 11.00
C ASN A 38 -5.64 1.52 11.97
N ASN A 39 -6.81 2.16 12.05
CA ASN A 39 -7.93 1.68 12.85
C ASN A 39 -8.84 0.76 12.03
N ASP A 40 -8.44 -0.50 11.89
CA ASP A 40 -9.20 -1.53 11.18
C ASP A 40 -10.30 -2.20 12.03
N LEU A 41 -10.63 -1.61 13.19
CA LEU A 41 -11.78 -1.97 14.03
C LEU A 41 -12.95 -1.00 13.84
N ASP A 42 -12.69 0.21 13.37
CA ASP A 42 -13.72 1.21 13.08
C ASP A 42 -14.20 1.12 11.63
N ARG A 43 -15.51 0.91 11.46
CA ARG A 43 -16.14 0.81 10.14
C ARG A 43 -16.03 2.11 9.34
N ILE A 44 -16.05 3.26 9.99
CA ILE A 44 -15.95 4.56 9.30
C ILE A 44 -14.55 4.70 8.71
N SER A 45 -13.52 4.41 9.50
CA SER A 45 -12.12 4.36 9.08
C SER A 45 -11.94 3.43 7.88
N ILE A 46 -12.38 2.17 7.98
CA ILE A 46 -12.29 1.20 6.88
C ILE A 46 -12.97 1.72 5.61
N ARG A 47 -14.23 2.17 5.71
CA ARG A 47 -15.00 2.63 4.57
C ARG A 47 -14.37 3.86 3.90
N TYR A 48 -13.81 4.78 4.69
CA TYR A 48 -13.14 5.96 4.17
C TYR A 48 -11.95 5.57 3.31
N TRP A 49 -11.07 4.72 3.84
CA TRP A 49 -9.82 4.34 3.17
C TRP A 49 -10.01 3.37 2.01
N LEU A 50 -11.05 2.53 2.04
CA LEU A 50 -11.39 1.65 0.91
C LEU A 50 -11.74 2.42 -0.37
N ASN A 51 -12.19 3.68 -0.28
CA ASN A 51 -12.45 4.48 -1.50
C ASN A 51 -11.16 4.81 -2.27
N PHE A 52 -9.99 4.60 -1.66
CA PHE A 52 -8.68 4.84 -2.27
C PHE A 52 -7.96 3.54 -2.63
N SER A 53 -8.63 2.39 -2.54
CA SER A 53 -8.03 1.09 -2.87
C SER A 53 -7.54 1.03 -4.32
N ASP A 54 -8.25 1.70 -5.23
CA ASP A 54 -7.90 1.83 -6.64
C ASP A 54 -6.58 2.58 -6.89
N PHE A 55 -6.00 3.23 -5.88
CA PHE A 55 -4.70 3.86 -6.00
C PHE A 55 -3.56 2.84 -6.15
N TYR A 56 -3.74 1.61 -5.64
CA TYR A 56 -2.74 0.54 -5.72
C TYR A 56 -2.93 -0.32 -6.97
N GLN A 57 -2.70 0.27 -8.14
CA GLN A 57 -2.61 -0.48 -9.38
C GLN A 57 -1.16 -0.83 -9.69
N TRP A 58 -0.81 -2.12 -9.58
CA TRP A 58 0.45 -2.62 -10.12
C TRP A 58 0.18 -3.46 -11.36
N PRO A 59 0.91 -3.23 -12.45
CA PRO A 59 0.77 -4.05 -13.64
C PRO A 59 1.25 -5.46 -13.34
N HIS A 60 0.60 -6.46 -13.93
CA HIS A 60 0.93 -7.87 -13.77
C HIS A 60 0.52 -8.50 -12.43
N ILE A 61 -0.25 -7.81 -11.57
CA ILE A 61 -1.01 -8.50 -10.52
C ILE A 61 -1.99 -9.47 -11.19
N ILE A 62 -2.06 -10.70 -10.66
CA ILE A 62 -3.00 -11.71 -11.10
C ILE A 62 -4.15 -11.74 -10.11
N TYR A 63 -5.34 -11.43 -10.59
CA TYR A 63 -6.59 -11.53 -9.84
C TYR A 63 -7.20 -12.92 -10.02
N TYR A 64 -8.05 -13.32 -9.07
CA TYR A 64 -8.84 -14.55 -9.17
C TYR A 64 -10.29 -14.26 -8.80
N GLU A 65 -11.22 -15.02 -9.37
CA GLU A 65 -12.67 -14.84 -9.18
C GLU A 65 -13.30 -15.92 -8.29
N SER A 66 -12.59 -17.02 -8.06
CA SER A 66 -13.01 -18.11 -7.18
C SER A 66 -11.81 -18.88 -6.61
N ILE A 67 -12.06 -19.79 -5.66
CA ILE A 67 -11.00 -20.66 -5.12
C ILE A 67 -10.47 -21.63 -6.18
N ASP A 68 -11.33 -22.16 -7.04
CA ASP A 68 -10.91 -23.08 -8.10
C ASP A 68 -10.01 -22.35 -9.13
N ASP A 69 -10.39 -21.14 -9.52
CA ASP A 69 -9.60 -20.27 -10.40
C ASP A 69 -8.24 -19.88 -9.76
N LEU A 70 -8.22 -19.64 -8.44
CA LEU A 70 -6.98 -19.43 -7.70
C LEU A 70 -6.06 -20.66 -7.79
N ILE A 71 -6.59 -21.87 -7.55
CA ILE A 71 -5.81 -23.11 -7.61
C ILE A 71 -5.28 -23.32 -9.04
N GLU A 72 -6.12 -23.13 -10.05
CA GLU A 72 -5.72 -23.22 -11.47
C GLU A 72 -4.58 -22.25 -11.79
N LYS A 73 -4.71 -20.98 -11.37
CA LYS A 73 -3.66 -19.96 -11.58
C LYS A 73 -2.38 -20.28 -10.82
N LEU A 74 -2.46 -20.82 -9.60
CA LEU A 74 -1.27 -21.22 -8.83
C LEU A 74 -0.47 -22.32 -9.52
N ILE A 75 -1.13 -23.22 -10.24
CA ILE A 75 -0.47 -24.33 -10.94
C ILE A 75 0.01 -23.91 -12.33
N SER A 76 -0.77 -23.10 -13.05
CA SER A 76 -0.53 -22.76 -14.46
C SER A 76 0.32 -21.51 -14.68
N THR A 77 0.41 -20.61 -13.69
CA THR A 77 1.12 -19.34 -13.84
C THR A 77 2.63 -19.49 -13.71
N ASP A 78 3.37 -18.97 -14.69
CA ASP A 78 4.80 -18.73 -14.53
C ASP A 78 5.07 -17.49 -13.68
N PHE A 79 5.16 -17.68 -12.36
CA PHE A 79 5.45 -16.61 -11.41
C PHE A 79 6.84 -15.98 -11.60
N ARG A 80 7.80 -16.70 -12.21
CA ARG A 80 9.13 -16.13 -12.50
C ARG A 80 9.03 -15.08 -13.59
N MET A 81 8.30 -15.38 -14.66
CA MET A 81 8.02 -14.41 -15.73
C MET A 81 7.28 -13.18 -15.18
N ILE A 82 6.26 -13.37 -14.33
CA ILE A 82 5.51 -12.25 -13.73
C ILE A 82 6.43 -11.39 -12.86
N SER A 83 7.29 -12.02 -12.05
CA SER A 83 8.28 -11.32 -11.23
C SER A 83 9.24 -10.49 -12.08
N GLU A 84 9.77 -11.03 -13.18
CA GLU A 84 10.65 -10.27 -14.08
C GLU A 84 9.92 -9.12 -14.78
N LYS A 85 8.66 -9.29 -15.19
CA LYS A 85 7.84 -8.19 -15.73
C LYS A 85 7.64 -7.08 -14.70
N MET A 86 7.27 -7.43 -13.47
CA MET A 86 7.11 -6.47 -12.37
C MET A 86 8.43 -5.74 -12.06
N LYS A 87 9.56 -6.44 -12.08
CA LYS A 87 10.88 -5.85 -11.87
C LYS A 87 11.26 -4.84 -12.97
N ILE A 88 10.96 -5.13 -14.23
CA ILE A 88 11.15 -4.19 -15.34
C ILE A 88 10.28 -2.95 -15.14
N TYR A 89 9.01 -3.13 -14.81
CA TYR A 89 8.10 -2.02 -14.52
C TYR A 89 8.58 -1.16 -13.34
N ASN A 90 8.96 -1.79 -12.22
CA ASN A 90 9.45 -1.09 -11.03
C ASN A 90 10.65 -0.20 -11.34
N LYS A 91 11.60 -0.67 -12.16
CA LYS A 91 12.74 0.14 -12.63
C LYS A 91 12.31 1.38 -13.43
N GLN A 92 11.21 1.29 -14.19
CA GLN A 92 10.67 2.43 -14.94
C GLN A 92 9.95 3.42 -14.02
N VAL A 93 9.15 2.90 -13.07
CA VAL A 93 8.48 3.71 -12.05
C VAL A 93 9.49 4.47 -11.20
N GLU A 94 10.54 3.81 -10.73
CA GLU A 94 11.62 4.42 -9.95
C GLU A 94 12.21 5.65 -10.67
N LYS A 95 12.63 5.48 -11.92
CA LYS A 95 13.15 6.58 -12.75
C LYS A 95 12.16 7.73 -12.87
N THR A 96 10.87 7.42 -13.04
CA THR A 96 9.81 8.42 -13.20
C THR A 96 9.57 9.18 -11.90
N VAL A 97 9.48 8.47 -10.78
CA VAL A 97 9.28 9.05 -9.44
C VAL A 97 10.45 9.95 -9.07
N LEU A 98 11.69 9.52 -9.30
CA LEU A 98 12.88 10.33 -9.04
C LEU A 98 12.88 11.64 -9.85
N LYS A 99 12.54 11.57 -11.14
CA LYS A 99 12.42 12.77 -11.99
C LYS A 99 11.34 13.73 -11.48
N LYS A 100 10.18 13.21 -11.06
CA LYS A 100 9.08 14.02 -10.49
C LYS A 100 9.53 14.72 -9.21
N TRP A 101 10.19 14.01 -8.29
CA TRP A 101 10.73 14.60 -7.07
C TRP A 101 11.78 15.67 -7.34
N GLN A 102 12.71 15.39 -8.27
CA GLN A 102 13.71 16.37 -8.68
C GLN A 102 13.06 17.66 -9.20
N HIS A 103 12.02 17.54 -10.02
CA HIS A 103 11.27 18.68 -10.52
C HIS A 103 10.59 19.47 -9.39
N ILE A 104 9.87 18.79 -8.49
CA ILE A 104 9.19 19.42 -7.34
C ILE A 104 10.19 20.18 -6.46
N LEU A 105 11.30 19.55 -6.11
CA LEU A 105 12.33 20.15 -5.25
C LEU A 105 13.01 21.34 -5.93
N ASN A 106 13.26 21.27 -7.24
CA ASN A 106 13.80 22.40 -8.00
C ASN A 106 12.82 23.59 -8.02
N ASN A 107 11.53 23.34 -8.18
CA ASN A 107 10.52 24.40 -8.12
C ASN A 107 10.50 25.05 -6.74
N ILE A 108 10.47 24.26 -5.67
CA ILE A 108 10.52 24.77 -4.28
C ILE A 108 11.77 25.64 -4.06
N LYS A 109 12.94 25.19 -4.55
CA LYS A 109 14.19 25.95 -4.49
C LYS A 109 14.15 27.27 -5.25
N GLN A 110 13.48 27.33 -6.40
CA GLN A 110 13.31 28.57 -7.16
C GLN A 110 12.42 29.56 -6.42
N TYR A 111 11.27 29.10 -5.90
CA TYR A 111 10.36 29.96 -5.15
C TYR A 111 10.99 30.46 -3.85
N SER A 112 11.69 29.62 -3.09
CA SER A 112 12.32 30.04 -1.83
C SER A 112 13.42 31.08 -2.01
N ARG A 113 14.09 31.10 -3.17
CA ARG A 113 15.08 32.15 -3.54
C ARG A 113 14.43 33.48 -3.94
N LYS A 114 13.18 33.46 -4.42
CA LYS A 114 12.46 34.66 -4.85
C LYS A 114 11.90 35.47 -3.66
N PHE A 115 11.75 34.84 -2.50
CA PHE A 115 11.29 35.47 -1.25
C PHE A 115 12.43 35.77 -0.27
N ARG A 116 13.68 35.76 -0.76
CA ARG A 116 14.89 36.14 -0.03
C ARG A 116 15.48 37.38 -0.67
#